data_AF-A0A921ZXK7-F1
#
_entry.id   AF-A0A921ZXK7-F1
#
_cell.length_a   1.000
_cell.length_b   1.000
_cell.length_c   1.000
_cell.angle_alpha   90.00
_cell.angle_beta   90.00
_cell.angle_gamma   90.00
#
_symmetry.space_group_name_H-M   'P 1'
#
loop_
_entity.id
_entity.type
_entity.pdbx_description
1 polymer ?
#
loop_
_entity_poly.entity_id
_entity_poly.type
_entity_poly.pdbx_seq_one_letter_code
_entity_poly.pdbx_strand_id
1 'polypeptide(L)'
;MSTERLRKRLLEEGINENLVRDCEQIVLQEFSEVRGQLKVLCEERSNLLDTLRQFEAVTIEAEASGIHDGEYRMTKHEFSGLGRGKYSECSTTESSDDIEKHELEELSDGDEMCFHDTKDYFIEPTDSCGLTKVVSNHLDNYREAQCESDVEKLQSKKEGWKSRYLDFDRRKKLPDPVEKEKGVSLWYLIKDNVGKDLTRVCLPVYFNEPLSSLQKCCEDMEYSFLLDKAYEYGRAGNSLQRVLNVAAFAVSGYASSEGRHCKPFNPLLGETYEADYPDKGIRFFSEKVSHHPTLIACHCEGRGWKFWGDSNLRTKFWGQSIQLDPVGVLTLEFDDGEIFQWSKVTTSIYNLILGKVYCGHHGTMHIRGNRQYSCKLKFKEQSILDRNPRQVHGYVEDVIGKKAATVFGKWDDGMYYVNNDGSGKPKDCTPSDASLLWKRNKPSLNLTRYNLTSFAITLNELTQGLQLSDPGYLITD
;
A
#
# COMPACT_ATOMS: atom_id res chain seq x y z
N MET A 1 -32.80 -17.16 10.02
CA MET A 1 -31.94 -18.36 10.13
C MET A 1 -32.70 -19.44 10.89
N SER A 2 -32.76 -20.66 10.36
CA SER A 2 -33.63 -21.73 10.88
C SER A 2 -33.14 -22.25 12.24
N THR A 3 -33.87 -21.87 13.31
CA THR A 3 -33.75 -22.40 14.67
C THR A 3 -34.08 -23.90 14.75
N GLU A 4 -34.71 -24.45 13.71
CA GLU A 4 -35.26 -25.81 13.68
C GLU A 4 -34.18 -26.90 13.62
N ARG A 5 -33.09 -26.67 12.89
CA ARG A 5 -31.93 -27.59 12.87
C ARG A 5 -31.22 -27.65 14.22
N LEU A 6 -31.08 -26.49 14.88
CA LEU A 6 -30.44 -26.39 16.19
C LEU A 6 -31.32 -27.05 17.26
N ARG A 7 -32.63 -26.75 17.25
CA ARG A 7 -33.64 -27.38 18.11
C ARG A 7 -33.59 -28.91 18.02
N LYS A 8 -33.61 -29.45 16.80
CA LYS A 8 -33.58 -30.91 16.58
C LYS A 8 -32.32 -31.53 17.19
N ARG A 9 -31.16 -30.90 17.02
CA ARG A 9 -29.88 -31.40 17.55
C ARG A 9 -29.78 -31.31 19.07
N LEU A 10 -30.31 -30.25 19.68
CA LEU A 10 -30.35 -30.10 21.13
C LEU A 10 -31.28 -31.14 21.79
N LEU A 11 -32.40 -31.46 21.14
CA LEU A 11 -33.30 -32.53 21.59
C LEU A 11 -32.70 -33.93 21.40
N GLU A 12 -31.94 -34.16 20.31
CA GLU A 12 -31.19 -35.41 20.09
C GLU A 12 -30.11 -35.65 21.16
N GLU A 13 -29.52 -34.59 21.71
CA GLU A 13 -28.54 -34.63 22.83
C GLU A 13 -29.21 -34.72 24.22
N GLY A 14 -30.53 -34.90 24.28
CA GLY A 14 -31.27 -35.11 25.53
C GLY A 14 -31.49 -33.84 26.37
N ILE A 15 -31.33 -32.65 25.78
CA ILE A 15 -31.57 -31.38 26.47
C ILE A 15 -33.07 -31.17 26.66
N ASN A 16 -33.45 -30.71 27.85
CA ASN A 16 -34.84 -30.45 28.21
C ASN A 16 -35.48 -29.39 27.29
N GLU A 17 -36.68 -29.67 26.78
CA GLU A 17 -37.50 -28.77 25.94
C GLU A 17 -37.62 -27.34 26.50
N ASN A 18 -37.76 -27.18 27.82
CA ASN A 18 -37.83 -25.85 28.43
C ASN A 18 -36.52 -25.07 28.26
N LEU A 19 -35.38 -25.75 28.39
CA LEU A 19 -34.06 -25.14 28.22
C LEU A 19 -33.80 -24.79 26.75
N VAL A 20 -34.28 -25.63 25.82
CA VAL A 20 -34.20 -25.37 24.38
C VAL A 20 -35.01 -24.13 24.00
N ARG A 21 -36.22 -23.97 24.57
CA ARG A 21 -37.04 -22.76 24.35
C ARG A 21 -36.40 -21.50 24.92
N ASP A 22 -35.78 -21.58 26.09
CA ASP A 22 -35.03 -20.45 26.67
C ASP A 22 -33.85 -20.05 25.77
N CYS A 23 -33.08 -21.02 25.25
CA CYS A 23 -32.00 -20.75 24.30
C CYS A 23 -32.51 -20.14 22.98
N GLU A 24 -33.62 -20.63 22.44
CA GLU A 24 -34.25 -20.05 21.24
C GLU A 24 -34.63 -18.58 21.49
N GLN A 25 -35.17 -18.27 22.67
CA GLN A 25 -35.58 -16.92 23.02
C GLN A 25 -34.41 -15.95 23.17
N ILE A 26 -33.29 -16.40 23.78
CA ILE A 26 -32.06 -15.61 23.88
C ILE A 26 -31.50 -15.30 22.48
N VAL A 27 -31.38 -16.32 21.62
CA VAL A 27 -30.86 -16.14 20.25
C VAL A 27 -31.75 -15.20 19.44
N LEU A 28 -33.07 -15.32 19.56
CA LEU A 28 -34.01 -14.42 18.86
C LEU A 28 -33.91 -12.98 19.36
N GLN A 29 -33.71 -12.79 20.67
CA GLN A 29 -33.55 -11.47 21.26
C GLN A 29 -32.23 -10.82 20.82
N GLU A 30 -31.10 -11.51 20.93
CA GLU A 30 -29.79 -11.01 20.48
C GLU A 30 -29.79 -10.71 18.98
N PHE A 31 -30.38 -11.60 18.17
CA PHE A 31 -30.47 -11.38 16.73
C PHE A 31 -31.39 -10.21 16.36
N SER A 32 -32.45 -9.97 17.14
CA SER A 32 -33.31 -8.80 16.97
C SER A 32 -32.56 -7.51 17.29
N GLU A 33 -31.70 -7.51 18.30
CA GLU A 33 -30.87 -6.37 18.67
C GLU A 33 -29.85 -6.05 17.58
N VAL A 34 -29.12 -7.06 17.09
CA VAL A 34 -28.16 -6.92 15.98
C VAL A 34 -28.85 -6.44 14.71
N ARG A 35 -30.03 -6.98 14.37
CA ARG A 35 -30.83 -6.51 13.23
C ARG A 35 -31.28 -5.07 13.39
N GLY A 36 -31.62 -4.66 14.61
CA GLY A 36 -31.94 -3.27 14.95
C GLY A 36 -30.75 -2.33 14.70
N GLN A 37 -29.57 -2.69 15.22
CA GLN A 37 -28.34 -1.93 15.01
C GLN A 37 -27.97 -1.84 13.53
N LEU A 38 -28.06 -2.94 12.78
CA LEU A 38 -27.81 -2.95 11.34
C LEU A 38 -28.77 -2.04 10.58
N LYS A 39 -30.06 -2.01 10.98
CA LYS A 39 -31.05 -1.13 10.35
C LYS A 39 -30.72 0.35 10.60
N VAL A 40 -30.32 0.71 11.82
CA VAL A 40 -29.87 2.08 12.15
C VAL A 40 -28.65 2.46 11.32
N LEU A 41 -27.64 1.59 11.23
CA LEU A 41 -26.44 1.83 10.40
C LEU A 41 -26.78 1.98 8.91
N CYS A 42 -27.73 1.20 8.39
CA CYS A 42 -28.21 1.35 7.02
C CYS A 42 -28.94 2.69 6.80
N GLU A 43 -29.76 3.13 7.76
CA GLU A 43 -30.44 4.43 7.72
C GLU A 43 -29.44 5.59 7.80
N GLU A 44 -28.43 5.52 8.68
CA GLU A 44 -27.33 6.51 8.76
C GLU A 44 -26.53 6.59 7.46
N ARG A 45 -26.18 5.43 6.87
CA ARG A 45 -25.50 5.39 5.57
C ARG A 45 -26.35 6.02 4.47
N SER A 46 -27.66 5.77 4.46
CA SER A 46 -28.57 6.38 3.47
C SER A 46 -28.62 7.90 3.62
N ASN A 47 -28.78 8.39 4.85
CA ASN A 47 -28.80 9.83 5.15
C ASN A 47 -27.48 10.52 4.74
N LEU A 48 -26.34 9.85 4.96
CA LEU A 48 -25.03 10.37 4.55
C LEU A 48 -24.91 10.46 3.03
N LEU A 49 -25.40 9.46 2.29
CA LEU A 49 -25.43 9.47 0.83
C LEU A 49 -26.36 10.57 0.29
N ASP A 50 -27.53 10.77 0.90
CA ASP A 50 -28.45 11.84 0.52
C ASP A 50 -27.85 13.22 0.78
N THR A 51 -27.14 13.37 1.90
CA THR A 51 -26.41 14.60 2.23
C THR A 51 -25.32 14.88 1.20
N LEU A 52 -24.54 13.87 0.81
CA LEU A 52 -23.52 14.01 -0.23
C LEU A 52 -24.12 14.42 -1.58
N ARG A 53 -25.25 13.82 -1.98
CA ARG A 53 -25.96 14.21 -3.21
C ARG A 53 -26.47 15.65 -3.17
N GLN A 54 -26.94 16.12 -2.02
CA GLN A 54 -27.35 17.52 -1.84
C GLN A 54 -26.15 18.47 -1.96
N PHE A 55 -25.00 18.12 -1.38
CA PHE A 55 -23.78 18.91 -1.54
C PHE A 55 -23.28 18.93 -2.99
N GLU A 56 -23.34 17.81 -3.70
CA GLU A 56 -23.02 17.75 -5.13
C GLU A 56 -23.98 18.62 -5.95
N ALA A 57 -25.28 18.54 -5.71
CA ALA A 57 -26.29 19.36 -6.41
C ALA A 57 -26.09 20.86 -6.16
N VAL A 58 -25.81 21.28 -4.92
CA VAL A 58 -25.53 22.69 -4.58
C VAL A 58 -24.23 23.17 -5.24
N THR A 59 -23.22 22.31 -5.34
CA THR A 59 -21.96 22.63 -6.01
C THR A 59 -22.18 22.83 -7.52
N ILE A 60 -22.95 21.95 -8.15
CA ILE A 60 -23.32 22.04 -9.57
C ILE A 60 -24.19 23.28 -9.85
N GLU A 61 -25.14 23.62 -8.98
CA GLU A 61 -25.95 24.84 -9.11
C GLU A 61 -25.14 26.13 -8.90
N ALA A 62 -24.16 26.12 -7.99
CA ALA A 62 -23.23 27.23 -7.79
C ALA A 62 -22.33 27.44 -9.01
N GLU A 63 -21.88 26.36 -9.64
CA GLU A 63 -21.09 26.39 -10.89
C GLU A 63 -21.94 26.84 -12.09
N ALA A 64 -23.20 26.39 -12.19
CA ALA A 64 -24.11 26.73 -13.28
C ALA A 64 -24.64 28.18 -13.24
N SER A 65 -24.65 28.82 -12.07
CA SER A 65 -25.20 30.17 -11.88
C SER A 65 -24.20 31.30 -12.11
N GLY A 66 -22.91 31.01 -12.36
CA GLY A 66 -21.90 32.02 -12.72
C GLY A 66 -21.78 33.17 -11.70
N ILE A 67 -22.06 32.90 -10.42
CA ILE A 67 -22.00 33.93 -9.38
C ILE A 67 -20.53 34.14 -8.98
N HIS A 68 -20.03 35.32 -9.33
CA HIS A 68 -18.72 35.83 -8.93
C HIS A 68 -18.64 35.91 -7.39
N ASP A 69 -17.55 35.37 -6.84
CA ASP A 69 -17.24 35.37 -5.41
C ASP A 69 -17.03 36.81 -4.91
N GLY A 70 -18.08 37.41 -4.33
CA GLY A 70 -18.08 38.79 -3.88
C GLY A 70 -19.37 39.16 -3.15
N GLU A 71 -19.28 39.25 -1.82
CA GLU A 71 -20.30 39.73 -0.87
C GLU A 71 -21.44 38.79 -0.49
N TYR A 72 -21.25 38.02 0.59
CA TYR A 72 -22.32 37.83 1.58
C TYR A 72 -21.81 38.08 3.00
N ARG A 73 -22.23 39.21 3.56
CA ARG A 73 -22.04 39.56 4.97
C ARG A 73 -23.38 39.44 5.70
N MET A 74 -23.37 38.58 6.73
CA MET A 74 -24.23 38.52 7.92
C MET A 74 -25.69 38.05 7.80
N THR A 75 -26.02 36.99 8.56
CA THR A 75 -26.49 37.15 9.96
C THR A 75 -26.11 35.93 10.80
N LYS A 76 -25.48 36.22 11.94
CA LYS A 76 -25.10 35.26 12.98
C LYS A 76 -26.26 35.21 13.97
N HIS A 77 -26.89 34.04 14.16
CA HIS A 77 -27.47 33.68 15.45
C HIS A 77 -27.11 32.22 15.76
N GLU A 78 -26.18 32.11 16.70
CA GLU A 78 -26.03 31.07 17.72
C GLU A 78 -26.28 29.60 17.33
N PHE A 79 -25.19 28.88 17.04
CA PHE A 79 -24.83 27.69 17.81
C PHE A 79 -23.30 27.59 17.92
N SER A 80 -22.85 27.22 19.11
CA SER A 80 -21.50 27.35 19.65
C SER A 80 -20.66 26.08 19.55
N GLY A 81 -19.37 26.23 19.20
CA GLY A 81 -18.26 25.26 19.39
C GLY A 81 -18.00 24.35 18.18
N LEU A 82 -16.80 24.15 17.64
CA LEU A 82 -15.43 24.28 18.14
C LEU A 82 -14.46 24.52 16.94
N GLY A 83 -13.27 25.06 17.22
CA GLY A 83 -12.40 25.79 16.28
C GLY A 83 -11.84 25.05 15.06
N ARG A 84 -11.94 25.73 13.91
CA ARG A 84 -11.33 25.42 12.61
C ARG A 84 -9.96 26.09 12.50
N GLY A 85 -8.91 25.31 12.23
CA GLY A 85 -7.60 25.78 11.78
C GLY A 85 -7.58 25.94 10.25
N LYS A 86 -6.94 27.01 9.79
CA LYS A 86 -6.97 27.57 8.42
C LYS A 86 -6.38 26.62 7.36
N TYR A 87 -7.07 26.51 6.21
CA TYR A 87 -6.46 26.11 4.95
C TYR A 87 -6.64 27.24 3.93
N SER A 88 -5.53 27.54 3.25
CA SER A 88 -5.35 28.54 2.22
C SER A 88 -6.02 28.14 0.92
N GLU A 89 -6.77 29.07 0.34
CA GLU A 89 -7.29 29.02 -1.02
C GLU A 89 -6.15 28.90 -2.05
N CYS A 90 -6.28 27.97 -2.99
CA CYS A 90 -5.59 28.04 -4.27
C CYS A 90 -6.63 27.94 -5.37
N SER A 91 -6.83 29.06 -6.05
CA SER A 91 -7.56 29.21 -7.30
C SER A 91 -6.81 28.48 -8.43
N THR A 92 -7.54 27.73 -9.25
CA THR A 92 -7.08 27.31 -10.57
C THR A 92 -8.20 27.59 -11.56
N THR A 93 -7.98 28.61 -12.38
CA THR A 93 -8.79 28.98 -13.54
C THR A 93 -8.84 27.83 -14.56
N GLU A 94 -10.05 27.46 -14.95
CA GLU A 94 -10.36 26.53 -16.01
C GLU A 94 -10.03 27.12 -17.40
N SER A 95 -9.55 26.26 -18.29
CA SER A 95 -9.56 26.49 -19.74
C SER A 95 -10.33 25.33 -20.35
N SER A 96 -11.57 25.63 -20.73
CA SER A 96 -12.41 24.82 -21.61
C SER A 96 -11.82 24.86 -23.01
N ASP A 97 -11.68 23.73 -23.69
CA ASP A 97 -11.65 23.67 -25.15
C ASP A 97 -12.34 22.38 -25.62
N ASP A 98 -13.23 22.59 -26.59
CA ASP A 98 -14.26 21.70 -27.08
C ASP A 98 -13.78 20.54 -27.95
N ILE A 99 -14.67 19.56 -28.04
CA ILE A 99 -14.63 18.36 -28.87
C ILE A 99 -14.71 18.74 -30.36
N GLU A 100 -13.66 18.46 -31.13
CA GLU A 100 -13.77 18.26 -32.57
C GLU A 100 -13.82 16.77 -32.91
N LYS A 101 -14.96 16.37 -33.46
CA LYS A 101 -15.12 15.14 -34.23
C LYS A 101 -14.16 15.18 -35.42
N HIS A 102 -13.34 14.15 -35.56
CA HIS A 102 -12.75 13.83 -36.85
C HIS A 102 -13.19 12.44 -37.28
N GLU A 103 -14.04 12.43 -38.30
CA GLU A 103 -14.27 11.28 -39.17
C GLU A 103 -12.92 10.88 -39.79
N LEU A 104 -12.59 9.59 -39.77
CA LEU A 104 -11.57 9.04 -40.65
C LEU A 104 -12.09 7.77 -41.29
N GLU A 105 -11.85 7.74 -42.60
CA GLU A 105 -12.39 6.86 -43.61
C GLU A 105 -11.99 5.39 -43.44
N GLU A 106 -12.84 4.55 -44.03
CA GLU A 106 -12.70 3.13 -44.24
C GLU A 106 -11.33 2.76 -44.85
N LEU A 107 -10.59 1.87 -44.17
CA LEU A 107 -9.71 0.93 -44.83
C LEU A 107 -10.04 -0.48 -44.32
N SER A 108 -10.66 -1.22 -45.23
CA SER A 108 -10.85 -2.67 -45.20
C SER A 108 -9.53 -3.40 -45.01
N ASP A 109 -9.41 -4.20 -43.94
CA ASP A 109 -8.99 -5.59 -44.09
C ASP A 109 -9.50 -6.41 -42.90
N GLY A 110 -10.05 -7.58 -43.21
CA GLY A 110 -10.84 -8.39 -42.30
C GLY A 110 -10.03 -9.05 -41.20
N ASP A 111 -10.54 -8.98 -39.98
CA ASP A 111 -10.59 -10.11 -39.07
C ASP A 111 -11.75 -9.87 -38.08
N GLU A 112 -12.71 -10.79 -38.13
CA GLU A 112 -13.94 -10.83 -37.36
C GLU A 112 -13.60 -10.90 -35.85
N MET A 113 -13.76 -9.80 -35.11
CA MET A 113 -13.58 -9.79 -33.65
C MET A 113 -14.73 -10.57 -33.00
N CYS A 114 -14.48 -11.85 -32.73
CA CYS A 114 -15.35 -12.70 -31.94
C CYS A 114 -15.31 -12.24 -30.47
N PHE A 115 -16.42 -11.68 -29.97
CA PHE A 115 -16.64 -11.48 -28.55
C PHE A 115 -16.78 -12.85 -27.87
N HIS A 116 -15.79 -13.24 -27.07
CA HIS A 116 -15.89 -14.42 -26.22
C HIS A 116 -16.46 -14.02 -24.85
N ASP A 117 -17.77 -14.18 -24.72
CA ASP A 117 -18.49 -14.22 -23.44
C ASP A 117 -17.99 -15.45 -22.65
N THR A 118 -17.31 -15.23 -21.53
CA THR A 118 -16.83 -16.31 -20.65
C THR A 118 -18.04 -17.02 -20.03
N LYS A 119 -18.34 -18.22 -20.51
CA LYS A 119 -19.30 -19.12 -19.87
C LYS A 119 -18.64 -19.76 -18.65
N ASP A 120 -19.23 -19.52 -17.48
CA ASP A 120 -18.95 -20.23 -16.23
C ASP A 120 -19.20 -21.73 -16.41
N TYR A 121 -18.13 -22.52 -16.31
CA TYR A 121 -18.23 -23.97 -16.18
C TYR A 121 -17.88 -24.37 -14.74
N PHE A 122 -18.92 -24.67 -13.98
CA PHE A 122 -18.83 -25.43 -12.74
C PHE A 122 -18.46 -26.88 -13.07
N ILE A 123 -17.37 -27.39 -12.47
CA ILE A 123 -17.06 -28.82 -12.45
C ILE A 123 -17.06 -29.27 -10.99
N GLU A 124 -18.04 -30.09 -10.64
CA GLU A 124 -18.09 -30.88 -9.39
C GLU A 124 -17.11 -32.07 -9.45
N PRO A 125 -16.62 -32.56 -8.29
CA PRO A 125 -15.52 -33.51 -8.22
C PRO A 125 -15.97 -34.95 -8.41
N THR A 126 -15.14 -35.75 -9.10
CA THR A 126 -15.21 -37.22 -9.04
C THR A 126 -13.88 -37.80 -8.57
N ASP A 127 -13.97 -38.56 -7.48
CA ASP A 127 -12.93 -39.42 -6.93
C ASP A 127 -12.40 -40.43 -7.95
N SER A 128 -11.08 -40.62 -8.00
CA SER A 128 -10.48 -41.97 -8.07
C SER A 128 -9.02 -41.98 -7.63
N CYS A 129 -8.70 -42.99 -6.83
CA CYS A 129 -7.43 -43.30 -6.17
C CYS A 129 -6.45 -44.03 -7.13
N GLY A 130 -5.13 -43.88 -6.95
CA GLY A 130 -4.15 -44.74 -7.64
C GLY A 130 -2.64 -44.42 -7.53
N LEU A 131 -2.04 -44.76 -6.39
CA LEU A 131 -0.66 -45.26 -6.12
C LEU A 131 0.60 -44.84 -6.95
N THR A 132 1.56 -44.26 -6.19
CA THR A 132 3.03 -44.49 -6.12
C THR A 132 3.88 -44.79 -7.37
N LYS A 133 4.97 -44.01 -7.52
CA LYS A 133 6.32 -44.56 -7.78
C LYS A 133 7.43 -43.69 -7.16
N VAL A 134 8.22 -44.35 -6.33
CA VAL A 134 9.48 -43.93 -5.71
C VAL A 134 10.58 -43.87 -6.76
N VAL A 135 11.39 -42.81 -6.78
CA VAL A 135 12.81 -42.85 -7.20
C VAL A 135 13.60 -41.88 -6.32
N SER A 136 14.72 -42.37 -5.77
CA SER A 136 15.64 -41.70 -4.88
C SER A 136 17.00 -41.45 -5.56
N ASN A 137 17.76 -40.52 -4.99
CA ASN A 137 19.19 -40.19 -5.15
C ASN A 137 19.53 -39.22 -6.31
N HIS A 138 20.45 -38.25 -6.21
CA HIS A 138 21.67 -38.15 -5.41
C HIS A 138 22.01 -36.70 -4.99
N LEU A 139 22.69 -36.62 -3.85
CA LEU A 139 23.40 -35.50 -3.25
C LEU A 139 24.65 -35.12 -4.06
N ASP A 140 24.96 -33.83 -4.19
CA ASP A 140 26.34 -33.36 -4.32
C ASP A 140 26.58 -32.09 -3.51
N ASN A 141 27.64 -32.16 -2.70
CA ASN A 141 28.15 -31.15 -1.78
C ASN A 141 29.02 -30.12 -2.52
N TYR A 142 28.88 -28.84 -2.17
CA TYR A 142 29.99 -27.89 -2.21
C TYR A 142 30.02 -27.09 -0.90
N ARG A 143 31.15 -27.21 -0.17
CA ARG A 143 31.52 -26.43 1.00
C ARG A 143 32.60 -25.43 0.59
N GLU A 144 32.45 -24.17 1.03
CA GLU A 144 33.51 -23.25 1.46
C GLU A 144 32.78 -21.99 1.99
N ALA A 145 32.69 -21.76 3.30
CA ALA A 145 33.71 -21.29 4.26
C ALA A 145 33.44 -19.82 4.63
N GLN A 146 33.23 -19.62 5.93
CA GLN A 146 32.69 -18.45 6.63
C GLN A 146 33.57 -17.19 6.62
N CYS A 147 32.92 -16.04 6.79
CA CYS A 147 33.40 -15.00 7.70
C CYS A 147 32.19 -14.50 8.50
N GLU A 148 31.93 -15.18 9.62
CA GLU A 148 30.86 -14.93 10.60
C GLU A 148 31.49 -14.37 11.89
N SER A 149 31.23 -13.11 12.17
CA SER A 149 31.23 -12.50 13.52
C SER A 149 30.72 -11.06 13.30
N ASP A 150 29.50 -10.65 13.64
CA ASP A 150 28.98 -10.51 15.00
C ASP A 150 27.42 -10.51 15.04
N VAL A 151 26.77 -11.14 14.06
CA VAL A 151 25.29 -11.11 13.91
C VAL A 151 24.58 -12.22 14.71
N GLU A 152 25.29 -13.27 15.12
CA GLU A 152 24.67 -14.44 15.78
C GLU A 152 24.43 -14.29 17.30
N LYS A 153 25.04 -13.30 17.96
CA LYS A 153 24.91 -13.14 19.42
C LYS A 153 23.65 -12.42 19.88
N LEU A 154 22.76 -12.01 18.98
CA LEU A 154 21.44 -11.46 19.33
C LEU A 154 20.25 -12.26 18.78
N GLN A 155 20.49 -13.44 18.17
CA GLN A 155 19.44 -14.35 17.73
C GLN A 155 19.11 -15.46 18.76
N SER A 156 19.82 -15.48 19.90
CA SER A 156 19.70 -16.48 20.97
C SER A 156 18.73 -16.10 22.11
N LYS A 157 17.76 -15.21 21.85
CA LYS A 157 16.57 -15.03 22.70
C LYS A 157 15.29 -15.19 21.86
N LYS A 158 15.15 -16.37 21.26
CA LYS A 158 13.93 -16.82 20.58
C LYS A 158 13.20 -17.83 21.47
N GLU A 159 12.99 -17.50 22.74
CA GLU A 159 12.10 -18.25 23.63
C GLU A 159 11.10 -17.26 24.22
N GLY A 160 9.83 -17.35 23.79
CA GLY A 160 8.76 -16.56 24.41
C GLY A 160 7.54 -16.21 23.57
N TRP A 161 7.49 -16.50 22.26
CA TRP A 161 6.26 -16.29 21.47
C TRP A 161 6.12 -17.26 20.29
N LYS A 162 6.08 -18.57 20.57
CA LYS A 162 5.46 -19.50 19.63
C LYS A 162 3.95 -19.30 19.74
N SER A 163 3.44 -18.35 18.99
CA SER A 163 2.00 -18.22 18.82
C SER A 163 1.47 -19.50 18.18
N ARG A 164 0.28 -19.94 18.62
CA ARG A 164 -0.50 -21.02 18.04
C ARG A 164 -1.12 -20.62 16.68
N TYR A 165 -0.40 -19.88 15.87
CA TYR A 165 -0.81 -19.59 14.49
C TYR A 165 -0.29 -20.74 13.64
N LEU A 166 -1.19 -21.35 12.83
CA LEU A 166 -0.79 -22.32 11.83
C LEU A 166 0.35 -21.72 11.00
N ASP A 167 1.33 -22.54 10.66
CA ASP A 167 2.38 -22.17 9.71
C ASP A 167 1.70 -21.92 8.35
N PHE A 168 1.37 -20.66 8.08
CA PHE A 168 0.76 -20.26 6.81
C PHE A 168 1.86 -20.24 5.75
N ASP A 169 2.01 -21.33 5.01
CA ASP A 169 2.94 -21.36 3.88
C ASP A 169 2.38 -20.48 2.75
N ARG A 170 3.00 -19.32 2.53
CA ARG A 170 2.63 -18.37 1.48
C ARG A 170 3.24 -18.78 0.15
N ARG A 171 2.58 -18.44 -0.97
CA ARG A 171 3.11 -18.74 -2.31
C ARG A 171 4.47 -18.08 -2.53
N LYS A 172 5.38 -18.84 -3.16
CA LYS A 172 6.77 -18.42 -3.44
C LYS A 172 7.00 -18.08 -4.92
N LYS A 173 6.02 -18.34 -5.79
CA LYS A 173 6.07 -18.16 -7.25
C LYS A 173 4.68 -17.78 -7.75
N LEU A 174 4.61 -17.01 -8.84
CA LEU A 174 3.39 -16.82 -9.63
C LEU A 174 3.16 -18.03 -10.56
N PRO A 175 1.90 -18.27 -11.00
CA PRO A 175 1.63 -19.18 -12.11
C PRO A 175 2.43 -18.79 -13.36
N ASP A 176 2.80 -19.79 -14.17
CA ASP A 176 3.49 -19.53 -15.43
C ASP A 176 2.55 -18.80 -16.40
N PRO A 177 3.03 -17.76 -17.12
CA PRO A 177 2.19 -16.98 -18.01
C PRO A 177 1.67 -17.85 -19.16
N VAL A 178 0.36 -17.79 -19.39
CA VAL A 178 -0.32 -18.55 -20.47
C VAL A 178 0.03 -17.96 -21.85
N GLU A 179 0.14 -16.63 -21.94
CA GLU A 179 0.42 -15.92 -23.18
C GLU A 179 1.90 -15.57 -23.34
N LYS A 180 2.39 -15.66 -24.58
CA LYS A 180 3.72 -15.17 -24.95
C LYS A 180 3.68 -13.66 -25.16
N GLU A 181 4.64 -12.96 -24.57
CA GLU A 181 4.68 -11.50 -24.57
C GLU A 181 4.87 -10.91 -25.98
N LYS A 182 4.15 -9.82 -26.29
CA LYS A 182 4.41 -8.97 -27.46
C LYS A 182 5.35 -7.84 -27.05
N GLY A 183 6.47 -7.69 -27.77
CA GLY A 183 7.49 -6.66 -27.52
C GLY A 183 7.07 -5.27 -28.03
N VAL A 184 6.00 -4.70 -27.49
CA VAL A 184 5.56 -3.34 -27.85
C VAL A 184 6.29 -2.31 -26.99
N SER A 185 6.78 -1.24 -27.61
CA SER A 185 7.46 -0.14 -26.90
C SER A 185 6.44 0.76 -26.18
N LEU A 186 6.66 1.02 -24.88
CA LEU A 186 5.84 1.93 -24.09
C LEU A 186 5.75 3.32 -24.73
N TRP A 187 6.86 3.81 -25.30
CA TRP A 187 6.92 5.11 -25.97
C TRP A 187 5.89 5.24 -27.08
N TYR A 188 5.69 4.20 -27.90
CA TYR A 188 4.77 4.26 -29.02
C TYR A 188 3.32 4.52 -28.58
N LEU A 189 2.94 4.04 -27.39
CA LEU A 189 1.61 4.26 -26.82
C LEU A 189 1.44 5.64 -26.18
N ILE A 190 2.50 6.18 -25.57
CA ILE A 190 2.40 7.41 -24.77
C ILE A 190 2.86 8.66 -25.52
N LYS A 191 3.56 8.54 -26.66
CA LYS A 191 4.18 9.68 -27.38
C LYS A 191 3.23 10.82 -27.72
N ASP A 192 1.94 10.55 -27.92
CA ASP A 192 0.94 11.58 -28.28
C ASP A 192 0.30 12.26 -27.05
N ASN A 193 0.76 11.89 -25.84
CA ASN A 193 0.27 12.40 -24.57
C ASN A 193 1.29 13.31 -23.85
N VAL A 194 2.37 13.74 -24.52
CA VAL A 194 3.38 14.64 -23.94
C VAL A 194 2.72 15.91 -23.38
N GLY A 195 3.06 16.26 -22.15
CA GLY A 195 2.49 17.40 -21.42
C GLY A 195 1.14 17.13 -20.75
N LYS A 196 0.49 15.99 -21.01
CA LYS A 196 -0.80 15.61 -20.41
C LYS A 196 -0.63 14.79 -19.12
N ASP A 197 -1.73 14.67 -18.38
CA ASP A 197 -1.85 13.71 -17.28
C ASP A 197 -2.04 12.28 -17.85
N LEU A 198 -1.11 11.38 -17.53
CA LEU A 198 -1.12 10.00 -18.02
C LEU A 198 -2.09 9.08 -17.26
N THR A 199 -2.73 9.56 -16.19
CA THR A 199 -3.76 8.77 -15.47
C THR A 199 -4.92 8.38 -16.38
N ARG A 200 -5.22 9.21 -17.40
CA ARG A 200 -6.29 9.01 -18.39
C ARG A 200 -5.85 8.19 -19.62
N VAL A 201 -4.56 7.89 -19.76
CA VAL A 201 -4.06 7.08 -20.89
C VAL A 201 -4.28 5.61 -20.59
N CYS A 202 -5.10 4.95 -21.42
CA CYS A 202 -5.33 3.52 -21.35
C CYS A 202 -4.12 2.78 -21.93
N LEU A 203 -3.35 2.14 -21.05
CA LEU A 203 -2.30 1.23 -21.46
C LEU A 203 -2.90 -0.18 -21.59
N PRO A 204 -2.51 -0.96 -22.61
CA PRO A 204 -2.85 -2.37 -22.67
C PRO A 204 -2.34 -3.15 -21.46
N VAL A 205 -3.06 -4.22 -21.11
CA VAL A 205 -2.81 -5.05 -19.92
C VAL A 205 -1.38 -5.59 -19.80
N TYR A 206 -0.65 -5.75 -20.91
CA TYR A 206 0.73 -6.23 -20.87
C TYR A 206 1.74 -5.22 -20.26
N PHE A 207 1.35 -3.96 -20.08
CA PHE A 207 2.09 -2.98 -19.28
C PHE A 207 1.68 -2.95 -17.81
N ASN A 208 0.71 -3.78 -17.43
CA ASN A 208 0.31 -3.94 -16.05
C ASN A 208 1.08 -5.07 -15.36
N GLU A 209 1.33 -4.88 -14.07
CA GLU A 209 1.69 -5.99 -13.19
C GLU A 209 0.44 -6.49 -12.48
N PRO A 210 0.40 -7.77 -12.02
CA PRO A 210 -0.78 -8.40 -11.43
C PRO A 210 -0.99 -7.97 -9.97
N LEU A 211 -0.91 -6.66 -9.74
CA LEU A 211 -1.18 -5.99 -8.48
C LEU A 211 -1.93 -4.68 -8.74
N SER A 212 -2.97 -4.41 -7.97
CA SER A 212 -3.68 -3.13 -7.98
C SER A 212 -2.93 -2.07 -7.16
N SER A 213 -3.30 -0.81 -7.34
CA SER A 213 -2.72 0.28 -6.55
C SER A 213 -3.06 0.17 -5.05
N LEU A 214 -4.12 -0.58 -4.69
CA LEU A 214 -4.44 -0.89 -3.28
C LEU A 214 -3.41 -1.82 -2.67
N GLN A 215 -3.02 -2.87 -3.40
CA GLN A 215 -1.97 -3.81 -3.01
C GLN A 215 -0.60 -3.14 -2.95
N LYS A 216 -0.33 -2.16 -3.83
CA LYS A 216 0.88 -1.33 -3.76
C LYS A 216 1.01 -0.58 -2.44
N CYS A 217 -0.08 -0.09 -1.87
CA CYS A 217 -0.02 0.54 -0.55
C CYS A 217 0.41 -0.46 0.53
N CYS A 218 -0.01 -1.73 0.42
CA CYS A 218 0.39 -2.77 1.36
C CYS A 218 1.89 -3.11 1.24
N GLU A 219 2.53 -2.90 0.08
CA GLU A 219 3.97 -3.15 -0.09
C GLU A 219 4.86 -2.33 0.86
N ASP A 220 4.41 -1.16 1.31
CA ASP A 220 5.12 -0.37 2.33
C ASP A 220 5.32 -1.17 3.63
N MET A 221 4.50 -2.20 3.88
CA MET A 221 4.56 -3.05 5.07
C MET A 221 5.57 -4.21 4.95
N GLU A 222 6.32 -4.33 3.83
CA GLU A 222 7.32 -5.40 3.64
C GLU A 222 8.30 -5.46 4.83
N TYR A 223 8.74 -4.28 5.29
CA TYR A 223 9.71 -4.09 6.38
C TYR A 223 9.05 -3.56 7.67
N SER A 224 7.77 -3.90 7.92
CA SER A 224 7.00 -3.53 9.12
C SER A 224 7.69 -3.86 10.46
N PHE A 225 8.60 -4.84 10.50
CA PHE A 225 9.40 -5.14 11.71
C PHE A 225 10.22 -3.95 12.22
N LEU A 226 10.52 -2.96 11.37
CA LEU A 226 11.19 -1.72 11.77
C LEU A 226 10.30 -0.91 12.73
N LEU A 227 8.98 -0.94 12.55
CA LEU A 227 8.03 -0.28 13.42
C LEU A 227 7.90 -0.99 14.77
N ASP A 228 7.94 -2.33 14.78
CA ASP A 228 8.00 -3.08 16.03
C ASP A 228 9.26 -2.74 16.83
N LYS A 229 10.42 -2.67 16.17
CA LYS A 229 11.67 -2.21 16.80
C LYS A 229 11.53 -0.78 17.33
N ALA A 230 10.94 0.12 16.54
CA ALA A 230 10.73 1.50 16.94
C ALA A 230 9.84 1.62 18.18
N TYR A 231 8.79 0.78 18.26
CA TYR A 231 7.91 0.69 19.41
C TYR A 231 8.69 0.27 20.66
N GLU A 232 9.43 -0.84 20.60
CA GLU A 232 10.26 -1.35 21.70
C GLU A 232 11.31 -0.34 22.17
N TYR A 233 11.97 0.37 21.24
CA TYR A 233 12.94 1.40 21.61
C TYR A 233 12.32 2.54 22.40
N GLY A 234 11.15 3.04 22.02
CA GLY A 234 10.53 4.11 22.80
C GLY A 234 9.91 3.62 24.10
N ARG A 235 9.45 2.36 24.19
CA ARG A 235 9.10 1.74 25.48
C ARG A 235 10.28 1.70 26.44
N ALA A 236 11.48 1.48 25.91
CA ALA A 236 12.73 1.54 26.66
C ALA A 236 13.26 2.98 26.88
N GLY A 237 12.52 4.01 26.46
CA GLY A 237 12.91 5.42 26.61
C GLY A 237 13.96 5.92 25.60
N ASN A 238 14.24 5.16 24.55
CA ASN A 238 15.22 5.51 23.52
C ASN A 238 14.55 6.15 22.28
N SER A 239 14.14 7.40 22.42
CA SER A 239 13.44 8.15 21.36
C SER A 239 14.28 8.33 20.09
N LEU A 240 15.62 8.42 20.21
CA LEU A 240 16.51 8.53 19.06
C LEU A 240 16.50 7.27 18.21
N GLN A 241 16.62 6.09 18.84
CA GLN A 241 16.52 4.82 18.11
C GLN A 241 15.12 4.60 17.52
N ARG A 242 14.06 5.04 18.22
CA ARG A 242 12.70 5.03 17.66
C ARG A 242 12.62 5.79 16.34
N VAL A 243 12.98 7.08 16.31
CA VAL A 243 12.88 7.89 15.09
C VAL A 243 13.81 7.40 13.98
N LEU A 244 14.98 6.84 14.31
CA LEU A 244 15.88 6.22 13.33
C LEU A 244 15.24 5.01 12.64
N ASN A 245 14.52 4.15 13.39
CA ASN A 245 13.79 3.02 12.80
C ASN A 245 12.57 3.48 11.98
N VAL A 246 11.87 4.53 12.41
CA VAL A 246 10.80 5.15 11.61
C VAL A 246 11.35 5.72 10.30
N ALA A 247 12.51 6.38 10.34
CA ALA A 247 13.20 6.89 9.14
C ALA A 247 13.61 5.77 8.18
N ALA A 248 14.15 4.66 8.72
CA ALA A 248 14.47 3.48 7.92
C ALA A 248 13.22 2.86 7.29
N PHE A 249 12.11 2.76 8.04
CA PHE A 249 10.83 2.26 7.53
C PHE A 249 10.32 3.12 6.37
N ALA A 250 10.29 4.44 6.54
CA ALA A 250 9.83 5.38 5.51
C ALA A 250 10.65 5.31 4.20
N VAL A 251 11.96 5.02 4.30
CA VAL A 251 12.82 4.80 3.12
C VAL A 251 12.63 3.42 2.52
N SER A 252 12.40 2.39 3.34
CA SER A 252 12.26 1.01 2.88
C SER A 252 11.07 0.78 1.95
N GLY A 253 10.02 1.60 2.04
CA GLY A 253 8.85 1.55 1.16
C GLY A 253 9.14 1.88 -0.32
N TYR A 254 10.32 2.42 -0.63
CA TYR A 254 10.77 2.61 -2.03
C TYR A 254 11.54 1.42 -2.57
N ALA A 255 12.00 0.50 -1.74
CA ALA A 255 12.91 -0.57 -2.16
C ALA A 255 12.28 -1.54 -3.15
N SER A 256 10.95 -1.71 -3.11
CA SER A 256 10.25 -2.60 -4.03
C SER A 256 10.10 -2.01 -5.44
N SER A 257 10.32 -0.70 -5.65
CA SER A 257 10.20 -0.08 -6.97
C SER A 257 11.34 -0.47 -7.93
N GLU A 258 12.50 -0.83 -7.39
CA GLU A 258 13.70 -1.10 -8.18
C GLU A 258 13.45 -2.26 -9.16
N GLY A 259 13.63 -1.96 -10.45
CA GLY A 259 13.47 -2.92 -11.55
C GLY A 259 12.01 -3.24 -11.92
N ARG A 260 11.02 -2.52 -11.38
CA ARG A 260 9.62 -2.67 -11.76
C ARG A 260 9.25 -1.67 -12.84
N HIS A 261 8.88 -2.20 -14.00
CA HIS A 261 8.64 -1.41 -15.22
C HIS A 261 7.16 -1.34 -15.59
N CYS A 262 6.31 -2.09 -14.90
CA CYS A 262 4.89 -2.21 -15.17
C CYS A 262 4.08 -1.35 -14.18
N LYS A 263 2.93 -0.84 -14.63
CA LYS A 263 2.00 -0.05 -13.83
C LYS A 263 1.09 -0.99 -13.02
N PRO A 264 0.77 -0.71 -11.75
CA PRO A 264 -0.30 -1.45 -11.08
C PRO A 264 -1.66 -1.17 -11.75
N PHE A 265 -2.62 -2.07 -11.57
CA PHE A 265 -4.00 -1.81 -11.96
C PHE A 265 -4.56 -0.59 -11.22
N ASN A 266 -5.36 0.21 -11.92
CA ASN A 266 -6.10 1.31 -11.32
C ASN A 266 -7.38 0.71 -10.73
N PRO A 267 -7.55 0.71 -9.40
CA PRO A 267 -8.70 0.08 -8.76
C PRO A 267 -10.02 0.68 -9.24
N LEU A 268 -11.12 -0.05 -9.11
CA LEU A 268 -12.46 0.50 -9.25
C LEU A 268 -12.81 1.41 -8.06
N LEU A 269 -13.72 2.36 -8.25
CA LEU A 269 -14.21 3.18 -7.14
C LEU A 269 -14.93 2.28 -6.12
N GLY A 270 -14.55 2.36 -4.84
CA GLY A 270 -15.06 1.48 -3.79
C GLY A 270 -14.45 0.08 -3.78
N GLU A 271 -13.47 -0.22 -4.65
CA GLU A 271 -12.67 -1.45 -4.53
C GLU A 271 -11.88 -1.41 -3.22
N THR A 272 -11.82 -2.55 -2.55
CA THR A 272 -11.14 -2.75 -1.28
C THR A 272 -10.09 -3.84 -1.38
N TYR A 273 -9.02 -3.72 -0.60
CA TYR A 273 -8.02 -4.76 -0.41
C TYR A 273 -7.75 -4.95 1.07
N GLU A 274 -7.73 -6.20 1.52
CA GLU A 274 -7.36 -6.57 2.87
C GLU A 274 -6.23 -7.60 2.88
N ALA A 275 -5.37 -7.51 3.88
CA ALA A 275 -4.31 -8.48 4.08
C ALA A 275 -4.01 -8.68 5.56
N ASP A 276 -4.14 -9.92 6.02
CA ASP A 276 -3.68 -10.35 7.33
C ASP A 276 -2.37 -11.12 7.19
N TYR A 277 -1.33 -10.66 7.90
CA TYR A 277 -0.04 -11.35 8.02
C TYR A 277 0.28 -11.61 9.49
N PRO A 278 -0.23 -12.70 10.07
CA PRO A 278 0.02 -13.05 11.48
C PRO A 278 1.50 -13.25 11.80
N ASP A 279 2.30 -13.73 10.84
CA ASP A 279 3.75 -13.89 10.95
C ASP A 279 4.48 -12.55 11.12
N LYS A 280 3.99 -11.50 10.43
CA LYS A 280 4.45 -10.12 10.60
C LYS A 280 3.74 -9.41 11.76
N GLY A 281 2.57 -9.89 12.18
CA GLY A 281 1.69 -9.28 13.17
C GLY A 281 1.04 -8.00 12.68
N ILE A 282 0.65 -7.95 11.40
CA ILE A 282 -0.02 -6.80 10.80
C ILE A 282 -1.36 -7.20 10.20
N ARG A 283 -2.34 -6.31 10.30
CA ARG A 283 -3.62 -6.37 9.57
C ARG A 283 -3.78 -5.09 8.77
N PHE A 284 -3.87 -5.22 7.46
CA PHE A 284 -3.89 -4.11 6.51
C PHE A 284 -5.24 -4.06 5.79
N PHE A 285 -5.72 -2.84 5.54
CA PHE A 285 -6.90 -2.54 4.75
C PHE A 285 -6.63 -1.32 3.87
N SER A 286 -7.13 -1.32 2.64
CA SER A 286 -7.16 -0.14 1.78
C SER A 286 -8.40 -0.11 0.89
N GLU A 287 -8.79 1.09 0.50
CA GLU A 287 -9.96 1.35 -0.34
C GLU A 287 -9.66 2.49 -1.32
N LYS A 288 -10.18 2.39 -2.54
CA LYS A 288 -10.22 3.54 -3.45
C LYS A 288 -11.45 4.38 -3.16
N VAL A 289 -11.23 5.48 -2.44
CA VAL A 289 -12.27 6.38 -1.93
C VAL A 289 -12.67 7.50 -2.90
N SER A 290 -11.87 7.75 -3.94
CA SER A 290 -12.26 8.67 -5.02
C SER A 290 -11.64 8.27 -6.36
N HIS A 291 -12.33 8.60 -7.45
CA HIS A 291 -11.88 8.36 -8.82
C HIS A 291 -11.27 9.61 -9.46
N HIS A 292 -11.81 10.80 -9.18
CA HIS A 292 -11.37 12.08 -9.74
C HIS A 292 -11.34 13.18 -8.66
N PRO A 293 -10.17 13.48 -8.05
CA PRO A 293 -8.88 12.81 -8.27
C PRO A 293 -8.86 11.37 -7.76
N THR A 294 -7.97 10.52 -8.28
CA THR A 294 -7.83 9.14 -7.78
C THR A 294 -7.21 9.18 -6.37
N LEU A 295 -7.98 8.78 -5.37
CA LEU A 295 -7.57 8.73 -3.97
C LEU A 295 -7.67 7.32 -3.43
N ILE A 296 -6.59 6.85 -2.82
CA ILE A 296 -6.53 5.58 -2.10
C ILE A 296 -6.29 5.89 -0.63
N ALA A 297 -7.13 5.35 0.24
CA ALA A 297 -6.94 5.37 1.68
C ALA A 297 -6.42 4.00 2.14
N CYS A 298 -5.52 3.98 3.12
CA CYS A 298 -5.07 2.76 3.75
C CYS A 298 -5.00 2.88 5.28
N HIS A 299 -5.14 1.75 5.95
CA HIS A 299 -5.00 1.59 7.39
C HIS A 299 -4.30 0.26 7.69
N CYS A 300 -3.40 0.24 8.65
CA CYS A 300 -2.65 -0.92 9.06
C CYS A 300 -2.48 -0.91 10.58
N GLU A 301 -2.89 -1.99 11.23
CA GLU A 301 -2.66 -2.22 12.65
C GLU A 301 -1.50 -3.19 12.83
N GLY A 302 -0.51 -2.81 13.63
CA GLY A 302 0.62 -3.65 14.00
C GLY A 302 0.69 -3.92 15.51
N ARG A 303 1.86 -4.36 16.00
CA ARG A 303 2.09 -4.62 17.42
C ARG A 303 2.43 -3.35 18.17
N GLY A 304 1.40 -2.68 18.67
CA GLY A 304 1.51 -1.46 19.47
C GLY A 304 1.74 -0.19 18.65
N TRP A 305 1.41 -0.25 17.37
CA TRP A 305 1.42 0.88 16.45
C TRP A 305 0.31 0.75 15.42
N LYS A 306 -0.13 1.89 14.91
CA LYS A 306 -1.10 2.03 13.82
C LYS A 306 -0.51 2.93 12.75
N PHE A 307 -0.73 2.55 11.50
CA PHE A 307 -0.26 3.30 10.33
C PHE A 307 -1.44 3.55 9.40
N TRP A 308 -1.62 4.77 8.93
CA TRP A 308 -2.66 5.09 7.97
C TRP A 308 -2.27 6.29 7.11
N GLY A 309 -2.98 6.46 6.01
CA GLY A 309 -2.87 7.64 5.20
C GLY A 309 -3.74 7.54 3.96
N ASP A 310 -3.93 8.68 3.33
CA ASP A 310 -4.48 8.80 2.00
C ASP A 310 -3.39 9.27 1.04
N SER A 311 -3.48 8.82 -0.21
CA SER A 311 -2.58 9.29 -1.27
C SER A 311 -3.34 9.46 -2.57
N ASN A 312 -3.19 10.64 -3.16
CA ASN A 312 -3.41 10.92 -4.57
C ASN A 312 -2.06 10.82 -5.30
N LEU A 313 -2.06 10.46 -6.58
CA LEU A 313 -0.87 10.43 -7.42
C LEU A 313 -1.04 11.38 -8.60
N ARG A 314 -0.37 12.54 -8.55
CA ARG A 314 -0.33 13.45 -9.70
C ARG A 314 0.74 13.00 -10.67
N THR A 315 0.42 12.95 -11.95
CA THR A 315 1.38 12.56 -12.98
C THR A 315 1.65 13.70 -13.95
N LYS A 316 2.91 13.84 -14.38
CA LYS A 316 3.32 14.79 -15.41
C LYS A 316 4.23 14.09 -16.41
N PHE A 317 3.92 14.18 -17.69
CA PHE A 317 4.73 13.58 -18.73
C PHE A 317 5.57 14.63 -19.47
N TRP A 318 6.89 14.55 -19.29
CA TRP A 318 7.88 15.46 -19.88
C TRP A 318 8.46 14.95 -21.21
N GLY A 319 7.80 13.99 -21.86
CA GLY A 319 8.28 13.32 -23.07
C GLY A 319 9.35 12.28 -22.81
N GLN A 320 10.51 12.66 -22.30
CA GLN A 320 11.59 11.69 -22.02
C GLN A 320 11.43 10.97 -20.68
N SER A 321 10.64 11.56 -19.77
CA SER A 321 10.40 11.04 -18.44
C SER A 321 8.97 11.29 -17.98
N ILE A 322 8.49 10.45 -17.07
CA ILE A 322 7.23 10.63 -16.35
C ILE A 322 7.56 10.95 -14.91
N GLN A 323 6.99 12.03 -14.39
CA GLN A 323 7.07 12.41 -12.99
C GLN A 323 5.78 12.00 -12.29
N LEU A 324 5.94 11.32 -11.15
CA LEU A 324 4.89 10.87 -10.27
C LEU A 324 5.06 11.58 -8.92
N ASP A 325 4.12 12.46 -8.59
CA ASP A 325 4.11 13.25 -7.37
C ASP A 325 3.02 12.71 -6.42
N PRO A 326 3.38 11.88 -5.43
CA PRO A 326 2.43 11.45 -4.41
C PRO A 326 2.03 12.65 -3.54
N VAL A 327 0.71 12.85 -3.37
CA VAL A 327 0.12 13.90 -2.54
C VAL A 327 -0.69 13.22 -1.45
N GLY A 328 -0.27 13.43 -0.20
CA GLY A 328 -0.86 12.76 0.95
C GLY A 328 0.08 12.77 2.14
N VAL A 329 -0.45 12.46 3.31
CA VAL A 329 0.33 12.35 4.55
C VAL A 329 0.14 10.96 5.12
N LEU A 330 1.26 10.26 5.30
CA LEU A 330 1.32 9.01 6.03
C LEU A 330 1.49 9.34 7.51
N THR A 331 0.68 8.72 8.36
CA THR A 331 0.68 8.89 9.80
C THR A 331 0.96 7.55 10.47
N LEU A 332 1.89 7.57 11.42
CA LEU A 332 2.22 6.47 12.30
C LEU A 332 1.96 6.91 13.74
N GLU A 333 1.18 6.15 14.49
CA GLU A 333 0.93 6.37 15.91
C GLU A 333 1.35 5.13 16.70
N PHE A 334 2.09 5.33 17.79
CA PHE A 334 2.41 4.28 18.76
C PHE A 334 1.42 4.32 19.94
N ASP A 335 1.22 3.21 20.66
CA ASP A 335 0.26 3.14 21.80
C ASP A 335 0.52 4.18 22.89
N ASP A 336 1.77 4.61 23.04
CA ASP A 336 2.14 5.64 24.02
C ASP A 336 1.69 7.04 23.59
N GLY A 337 1.13 7.22 22.39
CA GLY A 337 0.62 8.48 21.82
C GLY A 337 1.66 9.30 21.03
N GLU A 338 2.86 8.75 20.78
CA GLU A 338 3.81 9.38 19.86
C GLU A 338 3.36 9.19 18.41
N ILE A 339 3.35 10.31 17.66
CA ILE A 339 2.90 10.36 16.28
C ILE A 339 4.06 10.84 15.41
N PHE A 340 4.27 10.15 14.29
CA PHE A 340 5.15 10.57 13.20
C PHE A 340 4.36 10.74 11.91
N GLN A 341 4.63 11.83 11.19
CA GLN A 341 3.98 12.14 9.92
C GLN A 341 4.99 12.48 8.84
N TRP A 342 4.78 11.96 7.63
CA TRP A 342 5.60 12.30 6.47
C TRP A 342 4.81 12.16 5.15
N SER A 343 5.30 12.82 4.11
CA SER A 343 4.84 12.63 2.73
C SER A 343 5.90 11.87 1.93
N LYS A 344 5.46 11.06 0.96
CA LYS A 344 6.37 10.43 0.01
C LYS A 344 7.03 11.48 -0.89
N VAL A 345 8.19 11.14 -1.45
CA VAL A 345 8.95 12.00 -2.37
C VAL A 345 8.58 11.69 -3.82
N THR A 346 8.95 12.58 -4.72
CA THR A 346 8.69 12.44 -6.15
C THR A 346 9.43 11.22 -6.72
N THR A 347 8.74 10.49 -7.60
CA THR A 347 9.31 9.41 -8.40
C THR A 347 9.35 9.81 -9.86
N SER A 348 10.49 9.68 -10.51
CA SER A 348 10.66 9.91 -11.94
C SER A 348 10.96 8.60 -12.65
N ILE A 349 10.27 8.33 -13.75
CA ILE A 349 10.50 7.19 -14.65
C ILE A 349 11.23 7.73 -15.87
N TYR A 350 12.42 7.19 -16.17
CA TYR A 350 13.32 7.64 -17.22
C TYR A 350 13.45 6.62 -18.34
N ASN A 351 14.14 7.02 -19.42
CA ASN A 351 14.48 6.18 -20.58
C ASN A 351 13.24 5.59 -21.28
N LEU A 352 12.18 6.39 -21.42
CA LEU A 352 10.96 5.93 -22.09
C LEU A 352 11.17 5.71 -23.60
N ILE A 353 12.04 6.52 -24.23
CA ILE A 353 12.32 6.47 -25.67
C ILE A 353 13.40 5.45 -26.03
N LEU A 354 14.55 5.50 -25.33
CA LEU A 354 15.73 4.71 -25.64
C LEU A 354 16.40 4.22 -24.35
N GLY A 355 16.76 2.94 -24.35
CA GLY A 355 17.41 2.27 -23.22
C GLY A 355 16.43 1.52 -22.32
N LYS A 356 16.94 1.00 -21.20
CA LYS A 356 16.11 0.31 -20.21
C LYS A 356 15.40 1.35 -19.34
N VAL A 357 14.07 1.24 -19.24
CA VAL A 357 13.25 2.04 -18.34
C VAL A 357 13.73 1.82 -16.91
N TYR A 358 13.85 2.89 -16.13
CA TYR A 358 14.16 2.81 -14.70
C TYR A 358 13.47 3.92 -13.93
N CYS A 359 13.27 3.72 -12.63
CA CYS A 359 12.72 4.72 -11.73
C CYS A 359 13.79 5.29 -10.80
N GLY A 360 13.69 6.57 -10.50
CA GLY A 360 14.48 7.26 -9.49
C GLY A 360 13.58 8.05 -8.55
N HIS A 361 13.96 8.08 -7.27
CA HIS A 361 13.26 8.87 -6.25
C HIS A 361 14.11 10.07 -5.88
N HIS A 362 13.50 11.25 -5.80
CA HIS A 362 14.19 12.49 -5.49
C HIS A 362 13.29 13.46 -4.73
N GLY A 363 13.93 14.40 -4.02
CA GLY A 363 13.25 15.38 -3.18
C GLY A 363 13.65 15.25 -1.71
N THR A 364 12.91 15.92 -0.84
CA THR A 364 13.20 15.95 0.59
C THR A 364 12.00 15.48 1.40
N MET A 365 12.16 14.34 2.06
CA MET A 365 11.20 13.81 3.03
C MET A 365 11.44 14.46 4.38
N HIS A 366 10.37 14.95 5.01
CA HIS A 366 10.39 15.45 6.37
C HIS A 366 9.48 14.57 7.22
N ILE A 367 10.09 13.82 8.14
CA ILE A 367 9.41 12.98 9.12
C ILE A 367 9.28 13.80 10.40
N ARG A 368 8.07 14.27 10.67
CA ARG A 368 7.78 15.14 11.81
C ARG A 368 7.22 14.29 12.95
N GLY A 369 7.90 14.28 14.09
CA GLY A 369 7.39 13.72 15.34
C GLY A 369 6.68 14.80 16.17
N ASN A 370 5.71 14.40 16.99
CA ASN A 370 5.05 15.30 17.96
C ASN A 370 5.80 15.43 19.30
N ARG A 371 6.95 14.77 19.46
CA ARG A 371 7.78 14.76 20.68
C ARG A 371 9.20 15.29 20.45
N GLN A 372 10.21 14.48 20.76
CA GLN A 372 11.59 14.94 20.94
C GLN A 372 12.36 15.13 19.63
N TYR A 373 12.05 14.32 18.61
CA TYR A 373 12.85 14.25 17.41
C TYR A 373 12.01 14.33 16.13
N SER A 374 12.63 14.90 15.11
CA SER A 374 12.18 14.82 13.72
C SER A 374 13.35 14.41 12.83
N CYS A 375 13.07 13.97 11.60
CA CYS A 375 14.10 13.55 10.67
C CYS A 375 13.89 14.17 9.29
N LYS A 376 14.97 14.67 8.70
CA LYS A 376 14.98 15.23 7.35
C LYS A 376 15.89 14.40 6.46
N LEU A 377 15.32 13.80 5.42
CA LEU A 377 16.01 12.91 4.49
C LEU A 377 15.94 13.49 3.07
N LYS A 378 17.09 13.65 2.44
CA LYS A 378 17.21 14.07 1.03
C LYS A 378 17.48 12.85 0.16
N PHE A 379 16.57 12.59 -0.77
CA PHE A 379 16.74 11.64 -1.85
C PHE A 379 17.47 12.36 -2.98
N LYS A 380 18.69 11.93 -3.29
CA LYS A 380 19.54 12.59 -4.27
C LYS A 380 19.02 12.27 -5.67
N GLU A 381 18.66 13.32 -6.40
CA GLU A 381 18.33 13.21 -7.82
C GLU A 381 19.53 12.67 -8.61
N GLN A 382 19.25 11.72 -9.50
CA GLN A 382 20.30 11.05 -10.25
C GLN A 382 20.77 11.95 -11.39
N SER A 383 22.04 12.34 -11.35
CA SER A 383 22.72 12.98 -12.49
C SER A 383 23.42 11.94 -13.36
N ILE A 384 23.53 12.21 -14.66
CA ILE A 384 24.24 11.35 -15.64
C ILE A 384 25.70 11.11 -15.23
N LEU A 385 26.30 12.04 -14.48
CA LEU A 385 27.69 11.97 -14.03
C LEU A 385 27.87 11.25 -12.68
N ASP A 386 26.78 10.88 -11.99
CA ASP A 386 26.87 10.29 -10.66
C ASP A 386 27.33 8.83 -10.71
N ARG A 387 28.50 8.57 -10.13
CA ARG A 387 29.04 7.21 -9.96
C ARG A 387 28.32 6.38 -8.90
N ASN A 388 27.51 7.02 -8.05
CA ASN A 388 26.84 6.39 -6.93
C ASN A 388 25.37 6.85 -6.87
N PRO A 389 24.47 6.21 -7.64
CA PRO A 389 23.07 6.61 -7.74
C PRO A 389 22.28 6.20 -6.49
N ARG A 390 21.02 6.66 -6.43
CA ARG A 390 19.99 6.20 -5.45
C ARG A 390 20.29 6.52 -3.99
N GLN A 391 21.15 7.51 -3.76
CA GLN A 391 21.55 7.92 -2.41
C GLN A 391 20.42 8.60 -1.65
N VAL A 392 20.34 8.26 -0.36
CA VAL A 392 19.54 8.96 0.64
C VAL A 392 20.48 9.45 1.71
N HIS A 393 20.38 10.73 2.09
CA HIS A 393 21.20 11.32 3.15
C HIS A 393 20.40 12.34 3.95
N GLY A 394 20.60 12.38 5.26
CA GLY A 394 19.84 13.25 6.13
C GLY A 394 20.33 13.24 7.56
N TYR A 395 19.52 13.80 8.45
CA TYR A 395 19.83 13.89 9.86
C TYR A 395 18.56 13.83 10.69
N VAL A 396 18.71 13.35 11.92
CA VAL A 396 17.72 13.47 12.99
C VAL A 396 18.04 14.74 13.77
N GLU A 397 17.03 15.56 14.02
CA GLU A 397 17.13 16.80 14.78
C GLU A 397 16.19 16.78 15.98
N ASP A 398 16.65 17.34 17.10
CA ASP A 398 15.81 17.57 18.28
C ASP A 398 14.88 18.78 18.09
N VAL A 399 14.01 19.03 19.06
CA VAL A 399 13.08 20.18 19.09
C VAL A 399 13.76 21.56 19.00
N ILE A 400 15.07 21.65 19.26
CA ILE A 400 15.87 22.88 19.19
C ILE A 400 16.59 22.98 17.82
N GLY A 401 16.50 21.95 16.98
CA GLY A 401 17.19 21.86 15.69
C GLY A 401 18.64 21.37 15.79
N LYS A 402 19.07 20.85 16.95
CA LYS A 402 20.39 20.24 17.10
C LYS A 402 20.38 18.86 16.46
N LYS A 403 21.36 18.59 15.59
CA LYS A 403 21.50 17.29 14.93
C LYS A 403 21.96 16.23 15.91
N ALA A 404 21.10 15.24 16.17
CA ALA A 404 21.37 14.12 17.07
C ALA A 404 22.05 12.93 16.36
N ALA A 405 21.70 12.69 15.09
CA ALA A 405 22.31 11.62 14.29
C ALA A 405 22.33 12.00 12.81
N THR A 406 23.27 11.41 12.07
CA THR A 406 23.34 11.48 10.62
C THR A 406 22.88 10.15 10.04
N VAL A 407 21.98 10.19 9.06
CA VAL A 407 21.38 9.01 8.42
C VAL A 407 21.76 9.00 6.95
N PHE A 408 22.21 7.86 6.42
CA PHE A 408 22.63 7.75 5.03
C PHE A 408 22.52 6.34 4.48
N GLY A 409 22.46 6.21 3.16
CA GLY A 409 22.40 4.91 2.50
C GLY A 409 21.86 5.01 1.09
N LYS A 410 21.22 3.93 0.64
CA LYS A 410 20.51 3.88 -0.64
C LYS A 410 19.15 3.24 -0.46
N TRP A 411 18.14 3.82 -1.10
CA TRP A 411 16.76 3.33 -1.00
C TRP A 411 16.56 1.94 -1.64
N ASP A 412 17.50 1.48 -2.48
CA ASP A 412 17.47 0.17 -3.14
C ASP A 412 18.37 -0.89 -2.47
N ASP A 413 19.08 -0.56 -1.40
CA ASP A 413 20.11 -1.43 -0.80
C ASP A 413 20.06 -1.47 0.74
N GLY A 414 20.12 -0.33 1.42
CA GLY A 414 20.17 -0.27 2.87
C GLY A 414 20.42 1.12 3.44
N MET A 415 20.09 1.29 4.72
CA MET A 415 20.21 2.53 5.48
C MET A 415 21.06 2.32 6.74
N TYR A 416 21.87 3.32 7.04
CA TYR A 416 22.84 3.35 8.13
C TYR A 416 22.73 4.68 8.88
N TYR A 417 23.25 4.71 10.10
CA TYR A 417 23.37 5.94 10.88
C TYR A 417 24.67 6.02 11.66
N VAL A 418 25.03 7.25 12.02
CA VAL A 418 26.12 7.59 12.93
C VAL A 418 25.58 8.62 13.94
N ASN A 419 25.84 8.39 15.23
CA ASN A 419 25.47 9.35 16.27
C ASN A 419 26.34 10.61 16.17
N ASN A 420 25.73 11.78 16.35
CA ASN A 420 26.47 13.03 16.37
C ASN A 420 26.79 13.41 17.82
N ASP A 421 27.88 12.89 18.36
CA ASP A 421 28.29 13.08 19.77
C ASP A 421 28.92 14.47 20.04
N GLY A 422 28.55 15.49 19.25
CA GLY A 422 28.94 16.88 19.47
C GLY A 422 30.42 17.23 19.26
N SER A 423 31.29 16.29 18.86
CA SER A 423 32.74 16.49 18.84
C SER A 423 33.42 16.44 17.45
N GLY A 424 32.68 16.37 16.33
CA GLY A 424 33.29 16.24 15.00
C GLY A 424 32.59 17.05 13.90
N LYS A 425 33.38 17.62 12.98
CA LYS A 425 32.84 18.17 11.73
C LYS A 425 32.20 17.03 10.91
N PRO A 426 31.02 17.24 10.30
CA PRO A 426 30.23 16.18 9.62
C PRO A 426 30.84 15.63 8.31
N LYS A 427 32.13 15.87 8.04
CA LYS A 427 32.75 15.56 6.74
C LYS A 427 33.65 14.32 6.71
N ASP A 428 34.00 13.73 7.85
CA ASP A 428 34.97 12.61 7.92
C ASP A 428 34.45 11.41 8.73
N CYS A 429 33.16 11.08 8.65
CA CYS A 429 32.67 9.80 9.20
C CYS A 429 33.04 8.66 8.25
N THR A 430 33.99 7.82 8.64
CA THR A 430 34.31 6.61 7.87
C THR A 430 33.17 5.59 7.98
N PRO A 431 32.88 4.79 6.93
CA PRO A 431 31.83 3.77 6.96
C PRO A 431 31.98 2.72 8.07
N SER A 432 33.15 2.63 8.70
CA SER A 432 33.49 1.66 9.74
C SER A 432 32.75 1.88 11.06
N ASP A 433 32.31 3.11 11.35
CA ASP A 433 31.57 3.45 12.59
C ASP A 433 30.05 3.48 12.38
N ALA A 434 29.58 3.12 11.18
CA ALA A 434 28.18 3.22 10.80
C ALA A 434 27.38 2.01 11.28
N SER A 435 26.29 2.26 11.98
CA SER A 435 25.37 1.22 12.43
C SER A 435 24.26 0.98 11.40
N LEU A 436 23.97 -0.28 11.08
CA LEU A 436 22.93 -0.67 10.13
C LEU A 436 21.53 -0.49 10.74
N LEU A 437 20.65 0.24 10.05
CA LEU A 437 19.22 0.33 10.40
C LEU A 437 18.38 -0.67 9.62
N TRP A 438 18.63 -0.76 8.32
CA TRP A 438 17.81 -1.55 7.40
C TRP A 438 18.66 -2.02 6.22
N LYS A 439 18.38 -3.23 5.75
CA LYS A 439 18.93 -3.82 4.53
C LYS A 439 17.79 -4.38 3.71
N ARG A 440 17.81 -4.14 2.40
CA ARG A 440 16.84 -4.71 1.47
C ARG A 440 16.94 -6.23 1.47
N ASN A 441 15.79 -6.89 1.39
CA ASN A 441 15.71 -8.34 1.19
C ASN A 441 16.37 -8.74 -0.13
N LYS A 442 16.99 -9.93 -0.16
CA LYS A 442 17.51 -10.48 -1.42
C LYS A 442 16.35 -10.66 -2.42
N PRO A 443 16.59 -10.48 -3.73
CA PRO A 443 15.59 -10.76 -4.74
C PRO A 443 15.02 -12.18 -4.59
N SER A 444 13.76 -12.35 -4.99
CA SER A 444 13.13 -13.68 -5.04
C SER A 444 13.97 -14.63 -5.91
N LEU A 445 14.13 -15.88 -5.45
CA LEU A 445 14.72 -16.95 -6.27
C LEU A 445 13.86 -17.23 -7.51
N ASN A 446 12.56 -16.94 -7.42
CA ASN A 446 11.59 -17.08 -8.48
C ASN A 446 11.31 -15.70 -9.11
N LEU A 447 12.24 -15.23 -9.94
CA LEU A 447 12.11 -13.95 -10.64
C LEU A 447 10.86 -13.96 -11.54
N THR A 448 9.95 -13.03 -11.28
CA THR A 448 8.81 -12.75 -12.16
C THR A 448 9.22 -11.77 -13.26
N ARG A 449 8.53 -11.75 -14.41
CA ARG A 449 8.71 -10.69 -15.43
C ARG A 449 8.51 -9.26 -14.89
N TYR A 450 7.72 -9.11 -13.83
CA TYR A 450 7.39 -7.84 -13.19
C TYR A 450 8.41 -7.43 -12.11
N ASN A 451 9.44 -8.26 -11.86
CA ASN A 451 10.42 -8.10 -10.79
C ASN A 451 9.82 -7.93 -9.38
N LEU A 452 8.76 -8.68 -9.05
CA LEU A 452 8.12 -8.66 -7.73
C LEU A 452 9.07 -9.15 -6.62
N THR A 453 8.99 -8.51 -5.45
CA THR A 453 9.64 -9.01 -4.23
C THR A 453 8.95 -10.27 -3.72
N SER A 454 9.61 -11.03 -2.85
CA SER A 454 8.98 -12.20 -2.21
C SER A 454 7.70 -11.82 -1.46
N PHE A 455 7.64 -10.62 -0.89
CA PHE A 455 6.43 -10.11 -0.24
C PHE A 455 5.35 -9.75 -1.27
N ALA A 456 5.70 -9.01 -2.32
CA ALA A 456 4.76 -8.63 -3.38
C ALA A 456 4.17 -9.85 -4.10
N ILE A 457 4.93 -10.94 -4.24
CA ILE A 457 4.41 -12.22 -4.74
C ILE A 457 3.23 -12.69 -3.89
N THR A 458 3.20 -12.50 -2.57
CA THR A 458 2.11 -13.01 -1.72
C THR A 458 0.83 -12.15 -1.72
N LEU A 459 0.87 -10.91 -2.23
CA LEU A 459 -0.22 -9.94 -2.02
C LEU A 459 -1.52 -10.29 -2.74
N ASN A 460 -1.44 -10.94 -3.90
CA ASN A 460 -2.60 -11.38 -4.69
C ASN A 460 -2.82 -12.90 -4.59
N GLU A 461 -2.49 -13.48 -3.43
CA GLU A 461 -2.74 -14.90 -3.11
C GLU A 461 -4.10 -15.05 -2.43
N LEU A 462 -4.99 -15.83 -3.05
CA LEU A 462 -6.24 -16.23 -2.41
C LEU A 462 -5.95 -17.35 -1.40
N THR A 463 -5.99 -17.01 -0.11
CA THR A 463 -5.86 -18.02 0.96
C THR A 463 -7.17 -18.81 1.11
N GLN A 464 -7.10 -20.05 1.62
CA GLN A 464 -8.27 -20.93 1.75
C GLN A 464 -9.41 -20.30 2.58
N GLY A 465 -9.10 -19.41 3.52
CA GLY A 465 -10.12 -18.69 4.31
C GLY A 465 -10.95 -17.71 3.47
N LEU A 466 -10.33 -17.05 2.49
CA LEU A 466 -11.00 -16.11 1.58
C LEU A 466 -11.74 -16.80 0.43
N GLN A 467 -11.29 -17.99 0.02
CA GLN A 467 -12.00 -18.80 -0.98
C GLN A 467 -13.38 -19.28 -0.51
N LEU A 468 -13.60 -19.34 0.81
CA LEU A 468 -14.86 -19.79 1.40
C LEU A 468 -15.85 -18.64 1.70
N SER A 469 -15.36 -17.40 1.76
CA SER A 469 -16.19 -16.20 1.97
C SER A 469 -16.53 -15.56 0.63
N ASP A 470 -17.71 -15.90 0.11
CA ASP A 470 -18.48 -15.27 -0.97
C ASP A 470 -17.71 -14.82 -2.25
N PRO A 471 -17.88 -15.51 -3.40
CA PRO A 471 -17.29 -15.10 -4.68
C PRO A 471 -17.84 -13.78 -5.26
N GLY A 472 -18.80 -13.13 -4.60
CA GLY A 472 -19.48 -11.93 -5.10
C GLY A 472 -18.77 -10.59 -4.86
N TYR A 473 -17.73 -10.54 -4.02
CA TYR A 473 -17.03 -9.29 -3.66
C TYR A 473 -15.52 -9.29 -3.91
N LEU A 474 -14.97 -10.42 -4.35
CA LEU A 474 -13.55 -10.51 -4.72
C LEU A 474 -13.40 -10.09 -6.18
N ILE A 475 -13.35 -8.78 -6.43
CA ILE A 475 -12.81 -8.26 -7.69
C ILE A 475 -11.29 -8.37 -7.59
N THR A 476 -10.76 -9.53 -7.98
CA THR A 476 -9.34 -9.67 -8.32
C THR A 476 -9.24 -9.56 -9.84
N ASP A 477 -8.65 -8.46 -10.31
CA ASP A 477 -8.26 -8.26 -11.72
C ASP A 477 -7.27 -9.32 -12.22
#